data_AF-A0A952AGF6-F1
#
_entry.id   AF-A0A952AGF6-F1
#
_cell.length_a   1.000
_cell.length_b   1.000
_cell.length_c   1.000
_cell.angle_alpha   90.00
_cell.angle_beta   90.00
_cell.angle_gamma   90.00
#
_symmetry.space_group_name_H-M   'P 1'
#
loop_
_entity.id
_entity.type
_entity.pdbx_description
1 polymer ?
#
loop_
_entity_poly.entity_id
_entity_poly.type
_entity_poly.pdbx_seq_one_letter_code
_entity_poly.pdbx_strand_id
1 'polypeptide(L)'
;MNKKTFIACLLFGAFLSLSKQSFAQPDSILQVYSNNFQEERIYIHFDKSSYLPGETIWFKAYIASAIYGSNTSKNFYASFTDSAGNVLQNISIPIMLSSAKALFVIPQNFKGNAIFLKAYTSWMLNFDSAFIYKKAIPIVQQEIKNTASKIPNVALTFFPEGGNLINTLQSKVAFKANTSNGLPIHIWGAVYNNKGKLIDSIRSLHDGMGSFNITPQPGETYTVKWIDEWKNKHTTTLPIAQQEGIVMNVTADDENALVKITRQENATNDYKQLRIVATMHKQLVYRSNVRLINNNSINAAIPVKQLPAGILQITVFNANWLPIAERIFFVKSDDYELPADARIFRPDINKKAKNYLEINIPDEIVTNVSVSVTDADITDFSKENIISSLLLTSDIKGYVPNPVFYFSNNADSTKNYLDLVMLTHGWRKINWTDVAQNKTPTILYPKDSAYLSFAGKVFGATPSQLREAESINAIIKTKDSAIQFLSLPLKKDGSFVQKDFIFFDTITVMYQFNRKKDLSYSTTVNFDNLLLKNTNQLTVDND
;
A
#
# COMPACT_ATOMS: atom_id res chain seq x y z
N MET A 1 -60.98 24.12 42.83
CA MET A 1 -60.27 24.34 41.56
C MET A 1 -59.20 23.26 41.44
N ASN A 2 -59.58 22.12 40.85
CA ASN A 2 -59.20 21.63 39.51
C ASN A 2 -57.81 20.97 39.51
N LYS A 3 -57.72 19.65 39.75
CA LYS A 3 -58.07 18.48 38.90
C LYS A 3 -56.92 18.08 37.95
N LYS A 4 -56.41 16.86 38.18
CA LYS A 4 -56.11 15.76 37.22
C LYS A 4 -54.97 16.07 36.21
N THR A 5 -54.05 15.15 35.91
CA THR A 5 -54.32 13.81 35.37
C THR A 5 -53.11 12.89 35.49
N PHE A 6 -53.38 11.66 35.92
CA PHE A 6 -52.60 10.43 35.79
C PHE A 6 -52.55 10.01 34.31
N ILE A 7 -51.39 9.64 33.76
CA ILE A 7 -51.31 8.66 32.65
C ILE A 7 -50.11 7.75 32.94
N ALA A 8 -50.44 6.51 33.32
CA ALA A 8 -49.60 5.33 33.14
C ALA A 8 -50.06 4.61 31.85
N CYS A 9 -49.21 3.69 31.35
CA CYS A 9 -49.41 2.71 30.27
C CYS A 9 -49.05 3.16 28.84
N LEU A 10 -47.99 2.60 28.25
CA LEU A 10 -48.05 1.31 27.53
C LEU A 10 -46.68 0.94 26.94
N LEU A 11 -46.24 -0.28 27.28
CA LEU A 11 -45.50 -1.22 26.44
C LEU A 11 -45.24 -0.78 25.00
N PHE A 12 -43.96 -0.59 24.66
CA PHE A 12 -43.44 -1.15 23.41
C PHE A 12 -42.02 -1.65 23.67
N GLY A 13 -41.94 -2.94 24.01
CA GLY A 13 -40.73 -3.68 23.79
C GLY A 13 -40.44 -3.68 22.30
N ALA A 14 -39.64 -2.71 21.85
CA ALA A 14 -38.89 -2.86 20.62
C ALA A 14 -37.82 -3.91 20.93
N PHE A 15 -38.20 -5.18 20.83
CA PHE A 15 -37.29 -6.18 20.32
C PHE A 15 -36.75 -5.58 19.02
N LEU A 16 -35.54 -5.02 19.09
CA LEU A 16 -34.65 -4.99 17.95
C LEU A 16 -34.42 -6.45 17.61
N SER A 17 -35.36 -7.02 16.84
CA SER A 17 -35.05 -8.06 15.91
C SER A 17 -33.95 -7.45 15.03
N LEU A 18 -32.69 -7.66 15.41
CA LEU A 18 -31.63 -7.80 14.43
C LEU A 18 -32.16 -8.90 13.51
N SER A 19 -32.79 -8.49 12.41
CA SER A 19 -32.96 -9.37 11.29
C SER A 19 -31.55 -9.90 11.01
N LYS A 20 -31.37 -11.22 11.10
CA LYS A 20 -30.15 -11.87 10.62
C LYS A 20 -30.08 -11.56 9.13
N GLN A 21 -29.46 -10.45 8.78
CA GLN A 21 -29.29 -10.01 7.41
C GLN A 21 -28.36 -11.05 6.79
N SER A 22 -28.91 -11.91 5.93
CA SER A 22 -28.14 -12.89 5.20
C SER A 22 -27.18 -12.13 4.30
N PHE A 23 -25.87 -12.32 4.48
CA PHE A 23 -24.90 -11.70 3.60
C PHE A 23 -24.88 -12.42 2.25
N ALA A 24 -24.69 -11.65 1.17
CA ALA A 24 -24.62 -12.20 -0.18
C ALA A 24 -23.36 -13.08 -0.34
N GLN A 25 -23.42 -14.05 -1.26
CA GLN A 25 -22.25 -14.85 -1.60
C GLN A 25 -21.17 -13.96 -2.23
N PRO A 26 -19.90 -14.06 -1.80
CA PRO A 26 -18.86 -13.13 -2.23
C PRO A 26 -18.37 -13.37 -3.66
N ASP A 27 -18.59 -14.53 -4.27
CA ASP A 27 -18.01 -14.88 -5.59
C ASP A 27 -18.24 -13.81 -6.67
N SER A 28 -19.50 -13.48 -6.95
CA SER A 28 -19.85 -12.56 -8.04
C SER A 28 -19.30 -11.16 -7.80
N ILE A 29 -19.33 -10.70 -6.55
CA ILE A 29 -18.82 -9.37 -6.19
C ILE A 29 -17.29 -9.36 -6.17
N LEU A 30 -16.62 -10.42 -5.71
CA LEU A 30 -15.15 -10.56 -5.82
C LEU A 30 -14.70 -10.53 -7.28
N GLN A 31 -15.46 -11.15 -8.19
CA GLN A 31 -15.19 -11.08 -9.63
C GLN A 31 -15.36 -9.67 -10.20
N VAL A 32 -16.36 -8.92 -9.73
CA VAL A 32 -16.53 -7.50 -10.08
C VAL A 32 -15.35 -6.67 -9.57
N TYR A 33 -14.90 -6.90 -8.32
CA TYR A 33 -13.71 -6.27 -7.75
C TYR A 33 -12.44 -6.59 -8.55
N SER A 34 -12.23 -7.86 -8.89
CA SER A 34 -11.05 -8.30 -9.63
C SER A 34 -11.02 -7.81 -11.08
N ASN A 35 -12.17 -7.55 -11.70
CA ASN A 35 -12.21 -7.16 -13.11
C ASN A 35 -12.22 -5.64 -13.29
N ASN A 36 -12.87 -4.91 -12.38
CA ASN A 36 -13.11 -3.48 -12.55
C ASN A 36 -12.25 -2.60 -11.63
N PHE A 37 -11.76 -3.15 -10.52
CA PHE A 37 -11.15 -2.41 -9.41
C PHE A 37 -9.77 -2.95 -9.02
N GLN A 38 -9.01 -3.42 -10.02
CA GLN A 38 -7.59 -3.76 -9.85
C GLN A 38 -6.79 -2.52 -9.49
N GLU A 39 -6.05 -2.59 -8.39
CA GLU A 39 -5.24 -1.48 -7.90
C GLU A 39 -3.89 -1.45 -8.62
N GLU A 40 -3.39 -0.24 -8.86
CA GLU A 40 -2.00 -0.01 -9.24
C GLU A 40 -1.14 0.16 -7.98
N ARG A 41 0.11 -0.27 -8.08
CA ARG A 41 1.15 -0.08 -7.06
C ARG A 41 2.40 0.45 -7.74
N ILE A 42 3.22 1.16 -6.97
CA ILE A 42 4.42 1.84 -7.48
C ILE A 42 5.62 1.36 -6.68
N TYR A 43 6.68 1.00 -7.39
CA TYR A 43 8.04 0.91 -6.83
C TYR A 43 8.91 1.97 -7.48
N ILE A 44 9.81 2.60 -6.72
CA ILE A 44 10.73 3.62 -7.24
C ILE A 44 12.18 3.22 -6.96
N HIS A 45 12.95 3.10 -8.04
CA HIS A 45 14.40 2.94 -8.02
C HIS A 45 15.06 4.31 -8.08
N PHE A 46 15.89 4.61 -7.07
CA PHE A 46 16.68 5.84 -6.97
C PHE A 46 18.15 5.57 -7.29
N ASP A 47 18.87 6.58 -7.76
CA ASP A 47 20.31 6.46 -8.03
C ASP A 47 21.15 6.35 -6.76
N LYS A 48 20.74 7.00 -5.67
CA LYS A 48 21.36 6.91 -4.34
C LYS A 48 20.32 6.74 -3.24
N SER A 49 20.76 6.31 -2.07
CA SER A 49 19.93 6.21 -0.87
C SER A 49 19.93 7.47 0.00
N SER A 50 20.89 8.38 -0.18
CA SER A 50 20.97 9.67 0.52
C SER A 50 21.65 10.73 -0.36
N TYR A 51 21.36 12.00 -0.11
CA TYR A 51 21.82 13.12 -0.94
C TYR A 51 22.30 14.30 -0.10
N LEU A 52 23.04 15.20 -0.72
CA LEU A 52 23.41 16.51 -0.17
C LEU A 52 22.49 17.62 -0.74
N PRO A 53 22.32 18.76 -0.05
CA PRO A 53 21.70 19.94 -0.63
C PRO A 53 22.36 20.32 -1.96
N GLY A 54 21.55 20.67 -2.97
CA GLY A 54 22.05 21.00 -4.31
C GLY A 54 22.24 19.81 -5.25
N GLU A 55 22.21 18.57 -4.76
CA GLU A 55 22.27 17.39 -5.63
C GLU A 55 20.94 17.12 -6.36
N THR A 56 21.03 16.31 -7.41
CA THR A 56 19.88 15.83 -8.17
C THR A 56 19.55 14.41 -7.73
N ILE A 57 18.30 14.19 -7.35
CA ILE A 57 17.70 12.87 -7.15
C ILE A 57 17.24 12.36 -8.51
N TRP A 58 17.84 11.28 -9.01
CA TRP A 58 17.39 10.60 -10.22
C TRP A 58 16.57 9.38 -9.84
N PHE A 59 15.42 9.20 -10.48
CA PHE A 59 14.62 8.02 -10.20
C PHE A 59 13.85 7.49 -11.41
N LYS A 60 13.57 6.19 -11.35
CA LYS A 60 12.65 5.49 -12.23
C LYS A 60 11.56 4.82 -11.41
N ALA A 61 10.32 5.20 -11.66
CA ALA A 61 9.15 4.55 -11.12
C ALA A 61 8.72 3.38 -12.02
N TYR A 62 8.27 2.31 -11.39
CA TYR A 62 7.70 1.10 -11.98
C TYR A 62 6.28 0.98 -11.48
N ILE A 63 5.32 0.93 -12.39
CA ILE A 63 3.90 0.89 -12.08
C ILE A 63 3.39 -0.52 -12.40
N ALA A 64 2.89 -1.20 -11.38
CA ALA A 64 2.43 -2.59 -11.49
C ALA A 64 0.97 -2.73 -11.07
N SER A 65 0.32 -3.79 -11.52
CA SER A 65 -0.91 -4.34 -10.94
C SER A 65 -0.63 -5.79 -10.58
N ALA A 66 -0.80 -6.12 -9.29
CA ALA A 66 -0.13 -7.28 -8.68
C ALA A 66 1.39 -7.22 -8.97
N ILE A 67 1.92 -8.20 -9.69
CA ILE A 67 3.35 -8.29 -10.06
C ILE A 67 3.64 -7.90 -11.51
N TYR A 68 2.60 -7.59 -12.29
CA TYR A 68 2.72 -7.31 -13.72
C TYR A 68 2.72 -5.82 -14.01
N GLY A 69 3.41 -5.39 -15.06
CA GLY A 69 3.36 -4.00 -15.52
C GLY A 69 1.93 -3.55 -15.78
N SER A 70 1.53 -2.41 -15.21
CA SER A 70 0.20 -1.83 -15.44
C SER A 70 0.19 -0.96 -16.68
N ASN A 71 -0.93 -1.00 -17.40
CA ASN A 71 -1.27 -0.07 -18.48
C ASN A 71 -2.55 0.73 -18.18
N THR A 72 -3.02 0.69 -16.93
CA THR A 72 -4.28 1.30 -16.49
C THR A 72 -4.22 2.82 -16.54
N SER A 73 -3.15 3.42 -16.00
CA SER A 73 -2.94 4.86 -16.04
C SER A 73 -1.90 5.26 -17.09
N LYS A 74 -2.09 6.43 -17.72
CA LYS A 74 -1.14 7.00 -18.69
C LYS A 74 -0.18 8.03 -18.11
N ASN A 75 -0.45 8.55 -16.92
CA ASN A 75 0.40 9.56 -16.29
C ASN A 75 0.77 9.16 -14.86
N PHE A 76 2.01 9.46 -14.50
CA PHE A 76 2.57 9.30 -13.16
C PHE A 76 2.71 10.67 -12.50
N TYR A 77 2.36 10.73 -11.22
CA TYR A 77 2.42 11.95 -10.42
C TYR A 77 3.34 11.74 -9.21
N ALA A 78 4.16 12.74 -8.92
CA ALA A 78 5.02 12.78 -7.74
C ALA A 78 5.00 14.16 -7.10
N SER A 79 4.99 14.20 -5.77
CA SER A 79 5.08 15.43 -4.97
C SER A 79 6.21 15.29 -3.96
N PHE A 80 7.17 16.21 -4.02
CA PHE A 80 8.27 16.34 -3.07
C PHE A 80 7.92 17.43 -2.05
N THR A 81 8.02 17.11 -0.78
CA THR A 81 7.74 18.06 0.32
C THR A 81 8.87 18.10 1.35
N ASP A 82 8.94 19.18 2.12
CA ASP A 82 9.74 19.23 3.33
C ASP A 82 9.02 18.54 4.52
N SER A 83 9.64 18.55 5.70
CA SER A 83 9.10 17.96 6.93
C SER A 83 7.87 18.68 7.49
N ALA A 84 7.62 19.94 7.07
CA ALA A 84 6.43 20.69 7.42
C ALA A 84 5.27 20.43 6.44
N GLY A 85 5.52 19.65 5.37
CA GLY A 85 4.55 19.37 4.31
C GLY A 85 4.48 20.46 3.24
N ASN A 86 5.40 21.42 3.23
CA ASN A 86 5.46 22.41 2.16
C ASN A 86 5.93 21.73 0.87
N VAL A 87 5.19 21.93 -0.22
CA VAL A 87 5.53 21.37 -1.53
C VAL A 87 6.76 22.07 -2.09
N LEU A 88 7.82 21.30 -2.31
CA LEU A 88 9.05 21.73 -2.98
C LEU A 88 8.88 21.65 -4.50
N GLN A 89 8.32 20.56 -5.01
CA GLN A 89 8.06 20.37 -6.43
C GLN A 89 6.99 19.29 -6.66
N ASN A 90 6.14 19.52 -7.67
CA ASN A 90 5.28 18.50 -8.25
C ASN A 90 5.83 18.09 -9.63
N ILE A 91 5.72 16.80 -9.94
CA ILE A 91 6.12 16.21 -11.22
C ILE A 91 4.92 15.47 -11.80
N SER A 92 4.72 15.62 -13.10
CA SER A 92 3.75 14.85 -13.88
C SER A 92 4.39 14.43 -15.19
N ILE A 93 4.46 13.13 -15.43
CA ILE A 93 5.18 12.55 -16.57
C ILE A 93 4.38 11.38 -17.17
N PRO A 94 4.46 11.18 -18.49
CA PRO A 94 3.78 10.06 -19.14
C PRO A 94 4.41 8.73 -18.71
N ILE A 95 3.56 7.70 -18.56
CA ILE A 95 3.96 6.33 -18.27
C ILE A 95 4.22 5.60 -19.59
N MET A 96 5.46 5.14 -19.78
CA MET A 96 5.89 4.38 -20.95
C MET A 96 6.44 3.03 -20.51
N LEU A 97 5.96 1.94 -21.12
CA LEU A 97 6.34 0.57 -20.76
C LEU A 97 6.23 0.33 -19.25
N SER A 98 5.07 0.70 -18.67
CA SER A 98 4.78 0.61 -17.22
C SER A 98 5.82 1.29 -16.33
N SER A 99 6.52 2.30 -16.85
CA SER A 99 7.57 3.02 -16.14
C SER A 99 7.50 4.52 -16.38
N ALA A 100 8.05 5.29 -15.45
CA ALA A 100 8.18 6.74 -15.58
C ALA A 100 9.55 7.16 -15.03
N LYS A 101 10.22 8.09 -15.71
CA LYS A 101 11.58 8.55 -15.36
C LYS A 101 11.53 10.04 -15.04
N ALA A 102 12.11 10.44 -13.92
CA ALA A 102 12.15 11.83 -13.51
C ALA A 102 13.40 12.15 -12.67
N LEU A 103 13.58 13.45 -12.47
CA LEU A 103 14.60 14.00 -11.59
C LEU A 103 14.00 15.07 -10.68
N PHE A 104 14.60 15.26 -9.52
CA PHE A 104 14.31 16.37 -8.62
C PHE A 104 15.62 17.00 -8.17
N VAL A 105 15.76 18.32 -8.32
CA VAL A 105 16.96 19.05 -7.87
C VAL A 105 16.70 19.59 -6.48
N ILE A 106 17.50 19.16 -5.51
CA ILE A 106 17.39 19.62 -4.14
C ILE A 106 17.83 21.09 -4.07
N PRO A 107 17.07 21.99 -3.44
CA PRO A 107 17.49 23.37 -3.26
C PRO A 107 18.86 23.45 -2.56
N GLN A 108 19.77 24.26 -3.07
CA GLN A 108 21.12 24.46 -2.50
C GLN A 108 21.07 24.94 -1.04
N ASN A 109 20.01 25.67 -0.66
CA ASN A 109 19.80 26.19 0.69
C ASN A 109 18.88 25.30 1.55
N PHE A 110 18.63 24.05 1.16
CA PHE A 110 17.77 23.14 1.91
C PHE A 110 18.40 22.75 3.25
N LYS A 111 17.69 23.03 4.36
CA LYS A 111 18.17 22.81 5.74
C LYS A 111 17.57 21.59 6.44
N GLY A 112 16.63 20.90 5.78
CA GLY A 112 16.00 19.70 6.34
C GLY A 112 16.93 18.49 6.28
N ASN A 113 16.70 17.52 7.16
CA ASN A 113 17.43 16.24 7.17
C ASN A 113 16.78 15.17 6.27
N ALA A 114 15.60 15.45 5.71
CA ALA A 114 14.91 14.55 4.79
C ALA A 114 13.96 15.32 3.86
N ILE A 115 13.76 14.78 2.67
CA ILE A 115 12.70 15.17 1.73
C ILE A 115 11.70 14.04 1.64
N PHE A 116 10.41 14.36 1.63
CA PHE A 116 9.35 13.37 1.57
C PHE A 116 8.77 13.32 0.18
N LEU A 117 8.81 12.14 -0.43
CA LEU A 117 8.19 11.85 -1.71
C LEU A 117 6.86 11.15 -1.50
N LYS A 118 5.82 11.66 -2.16
CA LYS A 118 4.57 10.94 -2.41
C LYS A 118 4.42 10.70 -3.91
N ALA A 119 4.17 9.47 -4.34
CA ALA A 119 3.98 9.12 -5.74
C ALA A 119 2.74 8.27 -5.97
N TYR A 120 2.00 8.55 -7.04
CA TYR A 120 0.71 7.92 -7.33
C TYR A 120 0.35 8.02 -8.81
N THR A 121 -0.62 7.20 -9.23
CA THR A 121 -1.41 7.43 -10.44
C THR A 121 -2.78 7.99 -10.04
N SER A 122 -3.52 8.57 -10.99
CA SER A 122 -4.90 9.02 -10.70
C SER A 122 -5.79 7.89 -10.21
N TRP A 123 -5.61 6.69 -10.78
CA TRP A 123 -6.37 5.51 -10.41
C TRP A 123 -6.16 5.08 -8.95
N MET A 124 -4.93 5.17 -8.44
CA MET A 124 -4.60 4.87 -7.03
C MET A 124 -5.38 5.73 -6.03
N LEU A 125 -5.79 6.95 -6.40
CA LEU A 125 -6.50 7.87 -5.51
C LEU A 125 -7.94 7.43 -5.18
N ASN A 126 -8.47 6.41 -5.85
CA ASN A 126 -9.80 5.84 -5.56
C ASN A 126 -9.79 4.75 -4.47
N PHE A 127 -8.61 4.39 -3.98
CA PHE A 127 -8.41 3.27 -3.05
C PHE A 127 -7.77 3.75 -1.74
N ASP A 128 -7.46 2.81 -0.86
CA ASP A 128 -6.88 3.11 0.44
C ASP A 128 -5.55 3.88 0.31
N SER A 129 -5.52 5.10 0.88
CA SER A 129 -4.39 6.02 0.78
C SER A 129 -3.11 5.53 1.49
N ALA A 130 -3.23 4.47 2.30
CA ALA A 130 -2.10 3.78 2.90
C ALA A 130 -1.15 3.18 1.84
N PHE A 131 -1.63 2.86 0.64
CA PHE A 131 -0.86 2.22 -0.46
C PHE A 131 -0.32 3.21 -1.49
N ILE A 132 -0.56 4.49 -1.28
CA ILE A 132 0.16 5.52 -2.04
C ILE A 132 1.63 5.46 -1.66
N TYR A 133 2.51 5.39 -2.66
CA TYR A 133 3.94 5.31 -2.44
C TYR A 133 4.43 6.52 -1.65
N LYS A 134 5.09 6.26 -0.52
CA LYS A 134 5.66 7.29 0.37
C LYS A 134 7.10 6.90 0.69
N LYS A 135 8.03 7.85 0.58
CA LYS A 135 9.43 7.64 0.97
C LYS A 135 10.00 8.89 1.61
N ALA A 136 10.63 8.74 2.76
CA ALA A 136 11.54 9.75 3.30
C ALA A 136 12.92 9.52 2.68
N ILE A 137 13.45 10.52 1.99
CA ILE A 137 14.74 10.50 1.33
C ILE A 137 15.72 11.29 2.23
N PRO A 138 16.70 10.63 2.85
CA PRO A 138 17.68 11.28 3.71
C PRO A 138 18.49 12.36 2.99
N ILE A 139 18.58 13.54 3.60
CA ILE A 139 19.47 14.62 3.19
C ILE A 139 20.56 14.79 4.25
N VAL A 140 21.79 14.49 3.86
CA VAL A 140 22.95 14.59 4.74
C VAL A 140 23.30 16.06 4.90
N GLN A 141 23.26 16.54 6.14
CA GLN A 141 23.69 17.89 6.51
C GLN A 141 25.14 17.83 7.01
N GLN A 142 25.96 18.83 6.65
CA GLN A 142 27.36 18.88 7.05
C GLN A 142 27.56 19.15 8.55
N GLU A 143 26.57 19.74 9.23
CA GLU A 143 26.58 19.97 10.67
C GLU A 143 25.52 19.13 11.37
N ILE A 144 25.94 18.06 12.03
CA ILE A 144 25.07 17.27 12.90
C ILE A 144 24.95 18.02 14.23
N LYS A 145 23.86 18.77 14.42
CA LYS A 145 23.46 19.14 15.79
C LYS A 145 22.99 17.86 16.47
N ASN A 146 23.83 17.33 17.36
CA ASN A 146 23.46 16.29 18.32
C ASN A 146 22.38 16.84 19.26
N THR A 147 21.13 16.84 18.80
CA THR A 147 19.99 16.96 19.72
C THR A 147 19.91 15.67 20.49
N ALA A 148 20.02 15.73 21.82
CA ALA A 148 19.82 14.59 22.69
C ALA A 148 18.50 13.88 22.31
N SER A 149 18.59 12.63 21.86
CA SER A 149 17.42 11.83 21.52
C SER A 149 16.59 11.61 22.78
N LYS A 150 15.42 12.28 22.85
CA LYS A 150 14.41 11.98 23.86
C LYS A 150 14.04 10.50 23.74
N ILE A 151 13.96 9.79 24.85
CA ILE A 151 13.48 8.39 24.87
C ILE A 151 12.10 8.38 24.19
N PRO A 152 11.92 7.62 23.10
CA PRO A 152 10.67 7.63 22.37
C PRO A 152 9.58 6.97 23.21
N ASN A 153 8.33 7.38 23.00
CA ASN A 153 7.20 6.62 23.52
C ASN A 153 7.15 5.27 22.82
N VAL A 154 6.80 4.23 23.55
CA VAL A 154 6.79 2.84 23.07
C VAL A 154 5.42 2.23 23.22
N ALA A 155 5.08 1.30 22.35
CA ALA A 155 3.84 0.56 22.34
C ALA A 155 4.11 -0.94 22.12
N LEU A 156 3.25 -1.77 22.73
CA LEU A 156 3.19 -3.20 22.50
C LEU A 156 1.77 -3.53 22.04
N THR A 157 1.63 -4.15 20.88
CA THR A 157 0.33 -4.51 20.30
C THR A 157 0.24 -6.02 20.15
N PHE A 158 -0.94 -6.59 20.42
CA PHE A 158 -1.19 -8.03 20.37
C PHE A 158 -2.16 -8.40 19.25
N PHE A 159 -1.87 -9.49 18.55
CA PHE A 159 -2.59 -9.98 17.39
C PHE A 159 -2.89 -11.47 17.58
N PRO A 160 -4.09 -11.82 18.09
CA PRO A 160 -4.55 -13.20 18.15
C PRO A 160 -4.66 -13.78 16.73
N GLU A 161 -4.15 -14.99 16.52
CA GLU A 161 -4.26 -15.66 15.23
C GLU A 161 -5.74 -15.92 14.89
N GLY A 162 -6.17 -15.52 13.69
CA GLY A 162 -7.58 -15.53 13.30
C GLY A 162 -8.37 -14.29 13.75
N GLY A 163 -7.79 -13.40 14.55
CA GLY A 163 -8.32 -12.08 14.89
C GLY A 163 -8.96 -11.94 16.28
N ASN A 164 -9.36 -13.04 16.92
CA ASN A 164 -9.99 -13.02 18.25
C ASN A 164 -9.42 -14.11 19.16
N LEU A 165 -9.36 -13.81 20.46
CA LEU A 165 -9.16 -14.83 21.50
C LEU A 165 -10.51 -15.45 21.86
N ILE A 166 -10.57 -16.77 21.99
CA ILE A 166 -11.78 -17.51 22.37
C ILE A 166 -11.50 -18.26 23.66
N ASN A 167 -12.37 -18.12 24.66
CA ASN A 167 -12.25 -18.86 25.92
C ASN A 167 -12.11 -20.36 25.68
N THR A 168 -11.34 -21.04 26.54
CA THR A 168 -11.06 -22.48 26.55
C THR A 168 -10.32 -23.05 25.34
N LEU A 169 -10.07 -22.26 24.29
CA LEU A 169 -9.32 -22.68 23.11
C LEU A 169 -7.89 -22.12 23.14
N GLN A 170 -6.90 -22.98 22.88
CA GLN A 170 -5.52 -22.53 22.73
C GLN A 170 -5.39 -21.70 21.45
N SER A 171 -4.81 -20.51 21.55
CA SER A 171 -4.55 -19.60 20.44
C SER A 171 -3.11 -19.10 20.49
N LYS A 172 -2.52 -18.92 19.30
CA LYS A 172 -1.25 -18.20 19.14
C LYS A 172 -1.54 -16.70 19.13
N VAL A 173 -0.78 -15.94 19.92
CA VAL A 173 -0.84 -14.48 19.94
C VAL A 173 0.51 -13.96 19.48
N ALA A 174 0.53 -13.31 18.32
CA ALA A 174 1.69 -12.53 17.91
C ALA A 174 1.66 -11.17 18.62
N PHE A 175 2.83 -10.55 18.74
CA PHE A 175 2.96 -9.20 19.24
C PHE A 175 3.97 -8.41 18.42
N LYS A 176 3.81 -7.09 18.44
CA LYS A 176 4.74 -6.13 17.84
C LYS A 176 5.03 -5.03 18.85
N ALA A 177 6.31 -4.81 19.13
CA ALA A 177 6.82 -3.74 19.98
C ALA A 177 7.49 -2.69 19.10
N ASN A 178 7.00 -1.45 19.18
CA ASN A 178 7.51 -0.34 18.40
C ASN A 178 7.51 0.97 19.17
N THR A 179 8.24 1.94 18.66
CA THR A 179 8.17 3.33 19.08
C THR A 179 6.93 4.02 18.48
N SER A 180 6.59 5.22 18.97
CA SER A 180 5.51 6.05 18.43
C SER A 180 5.69 6.48 16.97
N ASN A 181 6.89 6.38 16.41
CA ASN A 181 7.16 6.58 14.98
C ASN A 181 7.24 5.26 14.19
N GLY A 182 6.82 4.14 14.79
CA GLY A 182 6.69 2.84 14.12
C GLY A 182 7.99 2.04 13.98
N LEU A 183 9.10 2.50 14.58
CA LEU A 183 10.36 1.77 14.55
C LEU A 183 10.33 0.59 15.54
N PRO A 184 10.87 -0.58 15.17
CA PRO A 184 10.87 -1.74 16.04
C PRO A 184 11.77 -1.53 17.27
N ILE A 185 11.39 -2.15 18.40
CA ILE A 185 12.22 -2.15 19.63
C ILE A 185 12.35 -3.56 20.21
N HIS A 186 13.46 -3.83 20.88
CA HIS A 186 13.64 -5.10 21.57
C HIS A 186 12.99 -5.09 22.95
N ILE A 187 12.26 -6.16 23.27
CA ILE A 187 11.57 -6.30 24.56
C ILE A 187 11.68 -7.72 25.12
N TRP A 188 11.55 -7.83 26.44
CA TRP A 188 11.30 -9.09 27.14
C TRP A 188 10.33 -8.89 28.28
N GLY A 189 9.62 -9.95 28.67
CA GLY A 189 8.59 -9.86 29.69
C GLY A 189 7.86 -11.16 29.96
N ALA A 190 6.72 -11.05 30.62
CA ALA A 190 5.89 -12.19 30.98
C ALA A 190 4.41 -11.84 30.97
N VAL A 191 3.60 -12.83 30.60
CA VAL A 191 2.14 -12.78 30.55
C VAL A 191 1.60 -13.30 31.88
N TYR A 192 0.70 -12.54 32.50
CA TYR A 192 0.04 -12.87 33.76
C TYR A 192 -1.47 -12.80 33.60
N ASN A 193 -2.20 -13.66 34.31
CA ASN A 193 -3.63 -13.46 34.47
C ASN A 193 -3.95 -12.45 35.60
N ASN A 194 -5.22 -12.08 35.74
CA ASN A 194 -5.71 -11.19 36.80
C ASN A 194 -5.51 -11.72 38.23
N LYS A 195 -5.19 -13.01 38.41
CA LYS A 195 -4.83 -13.63 39.69
C LYS A 195 -3.32 -13.58 39.99
N GLY A 196 -2.53 -12.96 39.10
CA GLY A 196 -1.07 -12.89 39.23
C GLY A 196 -0.33 -14.18 38.86
N LYS A 197 -1.01 -15.19 38.32
CA LYS A 197 -0.38 -16.43 37.84
C LYS A 197 0.39 -16.16 36.55
N LEU A 198 1.65 -16.60 36.51
CA LEU A 198 2.46 -16.62 35.29
C LEU A 198 1.85 -17.59 34.27
N ILE A 199 1.60 -17.11 33.06
CA ILE A 199 1.07 -17.89 31.94
C ILE A 199 2.18 -18.29 30.98
N ASP A 200 2.99 -17.33 30.52
CA ASP A 200 4.13 -17.55 29.63
C ASP A 200 5.15 -16.41 29.74
N SER A 201 6.35 -16.61 29.21
CA SER A 201 7.36 -15.57 29.00
C SER A 201 7.37 -15.09 27.55
N ILE A 202 7.70 -13.83 27.32
CA ILE A 202 7.79 -13.26 25.97
C ILE A 202 9.15 -12.60 25.75
N ARG A 203 9.64 -12.66 24.51
CA ARG A 203 10.80 -11.90 24.02
C ARG A 203 10.65 -11.61 22.54
N SER A 204 11.04 -10.42 22.10
CA SER A 204 11.10 -10.10 20.67
C SER A 204 12.07 -11.05 19.97
N LEU A 205 11.63 -11.66 18.87
CA LEU A 205 12.41 -12.60 18.07
C LEU A 205 13.05 -11.93 16.86
N HIS A 206 12.36 -10.98 16.22
CA HIS A 206 12.83 -10.27 15.04
C HIS A 206 12.10 -8.92 14.92
N ASP A 207 12.85 -7.82 14.78
CA ASP A 207 12.29 -6.48 14.56
C ASP A 207 11.11 -6.12 15.49
N GLY A 208 11.29 -6.35 16.79
CA GLY A 208 10.27 -6.09 17.81
C GLY A 208 9.06 -7.01 17.78
N MET A 209 9.01 -7.97 16.86
CA MET A 209 7.94 -8.96 16.75
C MET A 209 8.27 -10.25 17.50
N GLY A 210 7.24 -10.93 17.98
CA GLY A 210 7.33 -12.27 18.55
C GLY A 210 5.95 -12.90 18.71
N SER A 211 5.88 -14.08 19.32
CA SER A 211 4.61 -14.75 19.59
C SER A 211 4.68 -15.67 20.80
N PHE A 212 3.53 -15.95 21.41
CA PHE A 212 3.36 -16.93 22.48
C PHE A 212 2.00 -17.64 22.34
N ASN A 213 1.78 -18.70 23.10
CA ASN A 213 0.50 -19.43 23.09
C ASN A 213 -0.25 -19.20 24.40
N ILE A 214 -1.58 -19.07 24.32
CA ILE A 214 -2.43 -18.89 25.49
C ILE A 214 -3.75 -19.64 25.33
N THR A 215 -4.27 -20.18 26.43
CA THR A 215 -5.61 -20.76 26.52
C THR A 215 -6.43 -19.94 27.52
N PRO A 216 -7.12 -18.87 27.07
CA PRO A 216 -7.83 -17.96 27.96
C PRO A 216 -8.99 -18.66 28.68
N GLN A 217 -9.28 -18.25 29.91
CA GLN A 217 -10.35 -18.82 30.73
C GLN A 217 -11.49 -17.80 30.92
N PRO A 218 -12.76 -18.25 30.99
CA PRO A 218 -13.89 -17.37 31.26
C PRO A 218 -13.69 -16.53 32.52
N GLY A 219 -13.86 -15.20 32.39
CA GLY A 219 -13.72 -14.24 33.50
C GLY A 219 -12.28 -13.88 33.87
N GLU A 220 -11.27 -14.43 33.19
CA GLU A 220 -9.88 -14.00 33.35
C GLU A 220 -9.51 -12.91 32.33
N THR A 221 -8.69 -11.96 32.75
CA THR A 221 -8.02 -11.00 31.88
C THR A 221 -6.51 -11.22 31.95
N TYR A 222 -5.81 -10.89 30.87
CA TYR A 222 -4.39 -11.16 30.73
C TYR A 222 -3.62 -9.86 30.48
N THR A 223 -2.48 -9.72 31.15
CA THR A 223 -1.61 -8.55 31.07
C THR A 223 -0.17 -9.01 30.85
N VAL A 224 0.56 -8.28 30.02
CA VAL A 224 2.00 -8.46 29.84
C VAL A 224 2.72 -7.39 30.61
N LYS A 225 3.63 -7.80 31.50
CA LYS A 225 4.62 -6.93 32.12
C LYS A 225 5.92 -7.09 31.36
N TRP A 226 6.43 -6.02 30.77
CA TRP A 226 7.58 -6.06 29.88
C TRP A 226 8.57 -4.93 30.14
N ILE A 227 9.79 -5.13 29.68
CA ILE A 227 10.91 -4.20 29.80
C ILE A 227 11.39 -3.87 28.39
N ASP A 228 11.57 -2.57 28.12
CA ASP A 228 12.13 -2.08 26.86
C ASP A 228 13.67 -2.09 26.86
N GLU A 229 14.27 -1.79 25.71
CA GLU A 229 15.73 -1.69 25.55
C GLU A 229 16.37 -0.58 26.40
N TRP A 230 15.59 0.39 26.88
CA TRP A 230 16.00 1.44 27.81
C TRP A 230 15.79 1.06 29.29
N LYS A 231 15.40 -0.19 29.57
CA LYS A 231 15.14 -0.74 30.91
C LYS A 231 13.93 -0.15 31.64
N ASN A 232 13.05 0.56 30.94
CA ASN A 232 11.78 1.01 31.52
C ASN A 232 10.78 -0.14 31.59
N LYS A 233 9.95 -0.13 32.63
CA LYS A 233 8.94 -1.15 32.87
C LYS A 233 7.60 -0.67 32.36
N HIS A 234 6.92 -1.55 31.64
CA HIS A 234 5.63 -1.27 31.01
C HIS A 234 4.63 -2.37 31.34
N THR A 235 3.35 -2.06 31.15
CA THR A 235 2.26 -3.04 31.27
C THR A 235 1.24 -2.82 30.17
N THR A 236 0.86 -3.90 29.49
CA THR A 236 -0.09 -3.85 28.38
C THR A 236 -1.08 -5.00 28.50
N THR A 237 -2.37 -4.71 28.37
CA THR A 237 -3.44 -5.71 28.46
C THR A 237 -3.67 -6.38 27.10
N LEU A 238 -3.92 -7.69 27.10
CA LEU A 238 -4.34 -8.43 25.90
C LEU A 238 -5.79 -8.08 25.52
N PRO A 239 -6.20 -8.32 24.26
CA PRO A 239 -7.60 -8.32 23.87
C PRO A 239 -8.44 -9.24 24.77
N ILE A 240 -9.68 -8.86 25.04
CA ILE A 240 -10.60 -9.67 25.85
C ILE A 240 -10.99 -10.92 25.04
N ALA A 241 -10.92 -12.08 25.67
CA ALA A 241 -11.37 -13.33 25.06
C ALA A 241 -12.90 -13.36 24.95
N GLN A 242 -13.39 -13.69 23.76
CA GLN A 242 -14.81 -13.88 23.48
C GLN A 242 -15.29 -15.18 24.13
N GLN A 243 -16.55 -15.17 24.55
CA GLN A 243 -17.18 -16.36 25.14
C GLN A 243 -17.34 -17.49 24.11
N GLU A 244 -17.50 -17.12 22.84
CA GLU A 244 -17.78 -18.05 21.76
C GLU A 244 -17.11 -17.60 20.46
N GLY A 245 -16.66 -18.57 19.67
CA GLY A 245 -16.07 -18.34 18.36
C GLY A 245 -15.26 -19.53 17.85
N ILE A 246 -14.34 -19.25 16.95
CA ILE A 246 -13.36 -20.22 16.44
C ILE A 246 -11.94 -19.70 16.62
N VAL A 247 -11.00 -20.62 16.77
CA VAL A 247 -9.56 -20.36 16.58
C VAL A 247 -9.15 -20.93 15.24
N MET A 248 -8.42 -20.12 14.47
CA MET A 248 -7.76 -20.52 13.24
C MET A 248 -6.26 -20.60 13.49
N ASN A 249 -5.61 -21.64 13.01
CA ASN A 249 -4.16 -21.73 12.91
C ASN A 249 -3.79 -22.14 11.48
N VAL A 250 -2.80 -21.48 10.90
CA VAL A 250 -2.29 -21.82 9.57
C VAL A 250 -0.83 -22.22 9.67
N THR A 251 -0.53 -23.38 9.10
CA THR A 251 0.82 -23.84 8.82
C THR A 251 0.92 -24.13 7.34
N ALA A 252 2.10 -24.02 6.74
CA ALA A 252 2.25 -24.24 5.31
C ALA A 252 3.58 -24.89 5.00
N ASP A 253 3.56 -25.69 3.95
CA ASP A 253 4.74 -26.18 3.23
C ASP A 253 4.67 -25.71 1.77
N ASP A 254 5.58 -26.22 0.93
CA ASP A 254 5.68 -25.81 -0.47
C ASP A 254 4.49 -26.34 -1.32
N GLU A 255 3.68 -27.26 -0.81
CA GLU A 255 2.53 -27.83 -1.53
C GLU A 255 1.20 -27.28 -1.03
N ASN A 256 1.00 -27.19 0.28
CA ASN A 256 -0.27 -26.88 0.91
C ASN A 256 -0.14 -25.90 2.06
N ALA A 257 -1.13 -25.00 2.17
CA ALA A 257 -1.45 -24.32 3.42
C ALA A 257 -2.49 -25.16 4.20
N LEU A 258 -2.10 -25.66 5.36
CA LEU A 258 -2.95 -26.41 6.28
C LEU A 258 -3.63 -25.45 7.26
N VAL A 259 -4.93 -25.28 7.06
CA VAL A 259 -5.81 -24.44 7.90
C VAL A 259 -6.50 -25.31 8.93
N LYS A 260 -6.08 -25.20 10.19
CA LYS A 260 -6.76 -25.82 11.32
C LYS A 260 -7.78 -24.87 11.91
N ILE A 261 -9.05 -25.30 11.94
CA ILE A 261 -10.14 -24.56 12.56
C ILE A 261 -10.65 -25.36 13.75
N THR A 262 -10.70 -24.71 14.92
CA THR A 262 -11.22 -25.31 16.15
C THR A 262 -12.34 -24.44 16.72
N ARG A 263 -13.46 -25.05 17.10
CA ARG A 263 -14.56 -24.41 17.85
C ARG A 263 -14.67 -25.01 19.26
N GLN A 264 -15.34 -24.32 20.16
CA GLN A 264 -15.72 -24.90 21.45
C GLN A 264 -16.82 -25.96 21.26
N GLU A 265 -16.89 -26.93 22.17
CA GLU A 265 -17.85 -28.05 22.11
C GLU A 265 -19.30 -27.58 22.15
N ASN A 266 -19.60 -26.64 23.04
CA ASN A 266 -20.91 -26.05 23.26
C ASN A 266 -21.22 -24.84 22.34
N ALA A 267 -20.43 -24.64 21.29
CA ALA A 267 -20.69 -23.56 20.33
C ALA A 267 -22.07 -23.73 19.65
N THR A 268 -22.72 -22.60 19.42
CA THR A 268 -23.94 -22.42 18.65
C THR A 268 -23.78 -22.89 17.20
N ASN A 269 -24.91 -23.03 16.52
CA ASN A 269 -24.94 -23.52 15.14
C ASN A 269 -24.22 -22.60 14.14
N ASP A 270 -24.01 -21.32 14.48
CA ASP A 270 -23.31 -20.37 13.61
C ASP A 270 -21.81 -20.75 13.43
N TYR A 271 -21.24 -21.60 14.30
CA TYR A 271 -19.85 -22.08 14.19
C TYR A 271 -19.72 -23.55 13.74
N LYS A 272 -20.84 -24.23 13.46
CA LYS A 272 -20.84 -25.65 13.05
C LYS A 272 -20.82 -25.85 11.54
N GLN A 273 -21.24 -24.85 10.78
CA GLN A 273 -21.19 -24.84 9.33
C GLN A 273 -20.43 -23.61 8.86
N LEU A 274 -19.23 -23.84 8.33
CA LEU A 274 -18.28 -22.81 7.97
C LEU A 274 -17.95 -22.87 6.49
N ARG A 275 -17.43 -21.77 5.96
CA ARG A 275 -16.89 -21.69 4.60
C ARG A 275 -15.51 -21.07 4.68
N ILE A 276 -14.53 -21.73 4.08
CA ILE A 276 -13.19 -21.18 3.89
C ILE A 276 -13.17 -20.58 2.49
N VAL A 277 -12.70 -19.34 2.40
CA VAL A 277 -12.46 -18.62 1.16
C VAL A 277 -11.02 -18.15 1.21
N ALA A 278 -10.23 -18.48 0.19
CA ALA A 278 -8.90 -17.92 0.02
C ALA A 278 -8.86 -17.01 -1.20
N THR A 279 -8.27 -15.83 -1.02
CA THR A 279 -8.11 -14.84 -2.08
C THR A 279 -6.65 -14.42 -2.21
N MET A 280 -6.22 -14.17 -3.44
CA MET A 280 -4.89 -13.66 -3.76
C MET A 280 -5.04 -12.61 -4.85
N HIS A 281 -4.40 -11.45 -4.71
CA HIS A 281 -4.58 -10.31 -5.63
C HIS A 281 -6.06 -9.96 -5.89
N LYS A 282 -6.90 -10.04 -4.85
CA LYS A 282 -8.37 -9.87 -4.89
C LYS A 282 -9.13 -10.89 -5.75
N GLN A 283 -8.49 -11.96 -6.21
CA GLN A 283 -9.13 -13.05 -6.94
C GLN A 283 -9.42 -14.22 -6.00
N LEU A 284 -10.57 -14.88 -6.18
CA LEU A 284 -10.90 -16.12 -5.50
C LEU A 284 -10.01 -17.24 -6.04
N VAL A 285 -9.18 -17.85 -5.19
CA VAL A 285 -8.30 -18.96 -5.58
C VAL A 285 -8.69 -20.29 -4.95
N TYR A 286 -9.42 -20.27 -3.83
CA TYR A 286 -9.89 -21.48 -3.17
C TYR A 286 -11.20 -21.23 -2.43
N ARG A 287 -12.08 -22.24 -2.42
CA ARG A 287 -13.27 -22.25 -1.58
C ARG A 287 -13.64 -23.66 -1.16
N SER A 288 -13.99 -23.82 0.11
CA SER A 288 -14.54 -25.09 0.62
C SER A 288 -15.59 -24.88 1.70
N ASN A 289 -16.58 -25.76 1.75
CA ASN A 289 -17.52 -25.86 2.86
C ASN A 289 -16.97 -26.82 3.92
N VAL A 290 -17.10 -26.43 5.19
CA VAL A 290 -16.60 -27.16 6.34
C VAL A 290 -17.75 -27.43 7.31
N ARG A 291 -17.86 -28.67 7.78
CA ARG A 291 -18.89 -29.08 8.75
C ARG A 291 -18.23 -29.59 10.02
N LEU A 292 -18.38 -28.84 11.10
CA LEU A 292 -17.92 -29.16 12.45
C LEU A 292 -19.11 -29.61 13.31
N ILE A 293 -19.97 -30.50 12.80
CA ILE A 293 -21.18 -30.93 13.51
C ILE A 293 -20.82 -31.94 14.61
N ASN A 294 -20.16 -33.04 14.22
CA ASN A 294 -19.78 -34.12 15.13
C ASN A 294 -18.34 -34.00 15.66
N ASN A 295 -17.54 -33.11 15.07
CA ASN A 295 -16.15 -32.84 15.46
C ASN A 295 -16.00 -31.35 15.81
N ASN A 296 -15.13 -31.05 16.76
CA ASN A 296 -14.83 -29.67 17.20
C ASN A 296 -13.64 -29.05 16.46
N SER A 297 -12.88 -29.86 15.71
CA SER A 297 -11.72 -29.41 14.92
C SER A 297 -11.71 -30.06 13.54
N ILE A 298 -11.15 -29.35 12.58
CA ILE A 298 -10.89 -29.85 11.22
C ILE A 298 -9.62 -29.21 10.65
N ASN A 299 -8.92 -29.95 9.82
CA ASN A 299 -7.82 -29.44 9.01
C ASN A 299 -8.28 -29.40 7.54
N ALA A 300 -8.19 -28.23 6.91
CA ALA A 300 -8.40 -28.07 5.48
C ALA A 300 -7.06 -27.80 4.80
N ALA A 301 -6.76 -28.51 3.72
CA ALA A 301 -5.58 -28.28 2.91
C ALA A 301 -5.94 -27.39 1.71
N ILE A 302 -5.26 -26.26 1.58
CA ILE A 302 -5.36 -25.37 0.43
C ILE A 302 -4.11 -25.60 -0.42
N PRO A 303 -4.24 -26.14 -1.65
CA PRO A 303 -3.10 -26.30 -2.54
C PRO A 303 -2.52 -24.94 -2.91
N VAL A 304 -1.23 -24.71 -2.61
CA VAL A 304 -0.53 -23.44 -2.89
C VAL A 304 0.54 -23.57 -3.97
N LYS A 305 0.93 -24.81 -4.34
CA LYS A 305 2.00 -25.09 -5.32
C LYS A 305 1.84 -24.39 -6.68
N GLN A 306 0.59 -24.19 -7.12
CA GLN A 306 0.28 -23.55 -8.41
C GLN A 306 -0.05 -22.06 -8.28
N LEU A 307 -0.04 -21.52 -7.07
CA LEU A 307 -0.30 -20.11 -6.84
C LEU A 307 0.99 -19.30 -7.09
N PRO A 308 0.85 -18.07 -7.59
CA PRO A 308 1.99 -17.19 -7.75
C PRO A 308 2.58 -16.78 -6.39
N ALA A 309 3.78 -16.21 -6.38
CA ALA A 309 4.31 -15.65 -5.14
C ALA A 309 3.48 -14.44 -4.67
N GLY A 310 3.35 -14.28 -3.35
CA GLY A 310 2.66 -13.15 -2.74
C GLY A 310 1.76 -13.53 -1.57
N ILE A 311 0.87 -12.63 -1.18
CA ILE A 311 0.06 -12.79 0.03
C ILE A 311 -1.28 -13.48 -0.29
N LEU A 312 -1.48 -14.64 0.32
CA LEU A 312 -2.75 -15.37 0.35
C LEU A 312 -3.55 -14.95 1.58
N GLN A 313 -4.76 -14.44 1.38
CA GLN A 313 -5.70 -14.10 2.44
C GLN A 313 -6.74 -15.20 2.60
N ILE A 314 -6.80 -15.80 3.78
CA ILE A 314 -7.76 -16.86 4.13
C ILE A 314 -8.80 -16.28 5.08
N THR A 315 -10.06 -16.30 4.68
CA THR A 315 -11.18 -15.83 5.49
C THR A 315 -12.15 -16.99 5.74
N VAL A 316 -12.55 -17.16 7.00
CA VAL A 316 -13.60 -18.11 7.39
C VAL A 316 -14.90 -17.37 7.63
N PHE A 317 -15.95 -17.87 7.00
CA PHE A 317 -17.31 -17.38 7.12
C PHE A 317 -18.21 -18.39 7.81
N ASN A 318 -19.23 -17.91 8.50
CA ASN A 318 -20.33 -18.76 8.96
C ASN A 318 -21.34 -19.08 7.82
N ALA A 319 -22.40 -19.82 8.17
CA ALA A 319 -23.48 -20.18 7.25
C ALA A 319 -24.18 -18.96 6.59
N ASN A 320 -24.14 -17.79 7.22
CA ASN A 320 -24.75 -16.54 6.74
C ASN A 320 -23.76 -15.63 6.00
N TRP A 321 -22.54 -16.09 5.68
CA TRP A 321 -21.49 -15.30 5.04
C TRP A 321 -20.98 -14.10 5.88
N LEU A 322 -21.09 -14.19 7.21
CA LEU A 322 -20.39 -13.28 8.11
C LEU A 322 -18.94 -13.76 8.27
N PRO A 323 -17.91 -12.92 8.01
CA PRO A 323 -16.51 -13.26 8.30
C PRO A 323 -16.31 -13.34 9.82
N ILE A 324 -15.77 -14.47 10.29
CA ILE A 324 -15.57 -14.73 11.73
C ILE A 324 -14.09 -14.88 12.11
N ALA A 325 -13.23 -15.23 11.16
CA ALA A 325 -11.78 -15.28 11.35
C ALA A 325 -11.04 -15.02 10.04
N GLU A 326 -9.85 -14.44 10.14
CA GLU A 326 -9.01 -14.14 8.98
C GLU A 326 -7.53 -14.32 9.28
N ARG A 327 -6.79 -14.82 8.29
CA ARG A 327 -5.35 -15.03 8.35
C ARG A 327 -4.74 -14.80 6.98
N ILE A 328 -3.76 -13.91 6.89
CA ILE A 328 -2.90 -13.80 5.72
C ILE A 328 -1.68 -14.68 5.87
N PHE A 329 -1.14 -15.20 4.77
CA PHE A 329 0.07 -16.01 4.72
C PHE A 329 0.83 -15.69 3.43
N PHE A 330 2.16 -15.79 3.45
CA PHE A 330 2.97 -15.53 2.26
C PHE A 330 3.23 -16.83 1.49
N VAL A 331 2.67 -16.94 0.29
CA VAL A 331 2.97 -18.02 -0.65
C VAL A 331 4.30 -17.70 -1.33
N LYS A 332 5.25 -18.62 -1.21
CA LYS A 332 6.51 -18.56 -1.92
C LYS A 332 6.41 -19.35 -3.23
N SER A 333 6.85 -18.72 -4.31
CA SER A 333 7.05 -19.31 -5.63
C SER A 333 8.28 -18.63 -6.24
N ASP A 334 8.90 -19.21 -7.26
CA ASP A 334 10.05 -18.62 -7.96
C ASP A 334 9.62 -17.97 -9.29
N ASP A 335 8.31 -17.74 -9.47
CA ASP A 335 7.71 -17.23 -10.70
C ASP A 335 7.97 -15.75 -11.00
N TYR A 336 8.56 -15.01 -10.05
CA TYR A 336 8.99 -13.62 -10.21
C TYR A 336 10.48 -13.47 -10.53
N GLU A 337 11.26 -14.55 -10.47
CA GLU A 337 12.68 -14.50 -10.79
C GLU A 337 12.90 -14.49 -12.30
N LEU A 338 13.57 -13.44 -12.78
CA LEU A 338 14.02 -13.36 -14.17
C LEU A 338 15.37 -14.08 -14.27
N PRO A 339 15.55 -15.08 -15.15
CA PRO A 339 16.86 -15.68 -15.42
C PRO A 339 17.75 -14.69 -16.19
N ALA A 340 18.21 -13.66 -15.49
CA ALA A 340 19.11 -12.64 -15.98
C ALA A 340 20.39 -12.62 -15.13
N ASP A 341 21.51 -12.30 -15.78
CA ASP A 341 22.81 -12.14 -15.13
C ASP A 341 23.35 -10.74 -15.40
N ALA A 342 24.04 -10.15 -14.43
CA ALA A 342 24.69 -8.87 -14.58
C ALA A 342 26.07 -8.93 -13.93
N ARG A 343 27.13 -8.70 -14.73
CA ARG A 343 28.51 -8.81 -14.26
C ARG A 343 29.40 -7.73 -14.85
N ILE A 344 30.36 -7.29 -14.06
CA ILE A 344 31.43 -6.41 -14.54
C ILE A 344 32.57 -7.30 -15.02
N PHE A 345 32.88 -7.23 -16.32
CA PHE A 345 33.94 -8.03 -16.91
C PHE A 345 35.32 -7.42 -16.62
N ARG A 346 36.13 -8.11 -15.81
CA ARG A 346 37.52 -7.73 -15.46
C ARG A 346 37.64 -6.27 -15.02
N PRO A 347 37.12 -5.89 -13.84
CA PRO A 347 37.09 -4.51 -13.42
C PRO A 347 38.49 -3.90 -13.35
N ASP A 348 38.66 -2.73 -13.95
CA ASP A 348 39.85 -1.88 -13.81
C ASP A 348 39.53 -0.76 -12.81
N ILE A 349 40.21 -0.81 -11.66
CA ILE A 349 40.03 0.12 -10.54
C ILE A 349 40.89 1.39 -10.67
N ASN A 350 41.66 1.54 -11.75
CA ASN A 350 42.40 2.77 -12.00
C ASN A 350 41.43 3.94 -12.24
N LYS A 351 41.84 5.13 -11.81
CA LYS A 351 41.04 6.35 -11.94
C LYS A 351 40.63 6.56 -13.41
N LYS A 352 39.32 6.62 -13.66
CA LYS A 352 38.69 6.80 -14.99
C LYS A 352 38.95 5.64 -15.97
N ALA A 353 39.33 4.45 -15.49
CA ALA A 353 39.44 3.30 -16.35
C ALA A 353 38.07 2.87 -16.93
N LYS A 354 38.10 2.39 -18.17
CA LYS A 354 36.91 1.91 -18.86
C LYS A 354 36.54 0.53 -18.33
N ASN A 355 35.34 0.42 -17.80
CA ASN A 355 34.75 -0.84 -17.33
C ASN A 355 33.57 -1.22 -18.22
N TYR A 356 33.33 -2.51 -18.40
CA TYR A 356 32.19 -3.04 -19.15
C TYR A 356 31.26 -3.80 -18.21
N LEU A 357 30.02 -3.32 -18.09
CA LEU A 357 28.92 -4.03 -17.45
C LEU A 357 28.18 -4.83 -18.51
N GLU A 358 28.23 -6.16 -18.40
CA GLU A 358 27.49 -7.08 -19.24
C GLU A 358 26.20 -7.47 -18.53
N ILE A 359 25.05 -7.32 -19.20
CA ILE A 359 23.73 -7.69 -18.69
C ILE A 359 23.15 -8.69 -19.69
N ASN A 360 23.00 -9.94 -19.28
CA ASN A 360 22.49 -11.04 -20.09
C ASN A 360 21.03 -11.29 -19.72
N ILE A 361 20.14 -11.18 -20.70
CA ILE A 361 18.69 -11.34 -20.56
C ILE A 361 18.20 -12.20 -21.73
N PRO A 362 17.26 -13.14 -21.52
CA PRO A 362 16.66 -13.91 -22.62
C PRO A 362 15.97 -13.02 -23.66
N ASP A 363 16.19 -13.32 -24.94
CA ASP A 363 15.70 -12.52 -26.08
C ASP A 363 14.16 -12.50 -26.18
N GLU A 364 13.47 -13.49 -25.61
CA GLU A 364 12.01 -13.60 -25.63
C GLU A 364 11.32 -12.58 -24.71
N ILE A 365 12.09 -11.91 -23.85
CA ILE A 365 11.55 -11.03 -22.81
C ILE A 365 11.80 -9.57 -23.19
N VAL A 366 10.72 -8.85 -23.47
CA VAL A 366 10.76 -7.39 -23.62
C VAL A 366 11.13 -6.78 -22.27
N THR A 367 12.35 -6.23 -22.16
CA THR A 367 12.87 -5.70 -20.90
C THR A 367 13.05 -4.19 -20.90
N ASN A 368 12.87 -3.61 -19.73
CA ASN A 368 13.03 -2.18 -19.48
C ASN A 368 13.97 -1.97 -18.27
N VAL A 369 15.26 -1.97 -18.54
CA VAL A 369 16.32 -1.99 -17.52
C VAL A 369 16.56 -0.57 -16.95
N SER A 370 17.08 -0.49 -15.73
CA SER A 370 17.74 0.71 -15.21
C SER A 370 18.97 0.31 -14.41
N VAL A 371 19.99 1.16 -14.42
CA VAL A 371 21.27 0.94 -13.74
C VAL A 371 21.64 2.23 -13.01
N SER A 372 22.08 2.10 -11.77
CA SER A 372 22.67 3.17 -10.96
C SER A 372 24.08 2.74 -10.54
N VAL A 373 25.00 3.70 -10.50
CA VAL A 373 26.37 3.50 -10.01
C VAL A 373 26.57 4.51 -8.89
N THR A 374 26.71 4.01 -7.68
CA THR A 374 26.84 4.81 -6.46
C THR A 374 28.17 4.52 -5.78
N ASP A 375 28.65 5.48 -5.00
CA ASP A 375 29.81 5.29 -4.13
C ASP A 375 29.53 4.18 -3.10
N ALA A 376 30.50 3.32 -2.86
CA ALA A 376 30.39 2.22 -1.91
C ALA A 376 30.38 2.71 -0.45
N ASP A 377 30.90 3.91 -0.18
CA ASP A 377 30.89 4.53 1.14
C ASP A 377 29.48 5.01 1.56
N ILE A 378 28.51 5.01 0.63
CA ILE A 378 27.09 5.23 0.95
C ILE A 378 26.55 3.91 1.53
N THR A 379 26.70 3.75 2.85
CA THR A 379 26.47 2.48 3.55
C THR A 379 25.00 2.07 3.70
N ASP A 380 24.07 2.99 3.50
CA ASP A 380 22.64 2.76 3.74
C ASP A 380 21.94 2.35 2.44
N PHE A 381 22.35 1.23 1.83
CA PHE A 381 21.67 0.70 0.65
C PHE A 381 20.17 0.47 0.94
N SER A 382 19.34 0.62 -0.09
CA SER A 382 17.89 0.48 0.07
C SER A 382 17.54 -0.88 0.67
N LYS A 383 17.02 -0.87 1.90
CA LYS A 383 16.55 -2.07 2.62
C LYS A 383 15.27 -2.67 2.02
N GLU A 384 14.78 -2.09 0.92
CA GLU A 384 13.64 -2.50 0.11
C GLU A 384 14.04 -2.53 -1.38
N ASN A 385 13.68 -3.60 -2.09
CA ASN A 385 13.84 -3.74 -3.53
C ASN A 385 12.48 -3.94 -4.22
N ILE A 386 12.47 -4.06 -5.56
CA ILE A 386 11.22 -4.21 -6.31
C ILE A 386 10.46 -5.49 -5.92
N ILE A 387 11.16 -6.58 -5.61
CA ILE A 387 10.56 -7.86 -5.22
C ILE A 387 9.87 -7.71 -3.86
N SER A 388 10.61 -7.26 -2.84
CA SER A 388 10.08 -7.09 -1.49
C SER A 388 8.99 -6.01 -1.43
N SER A 389 9.04 -5.02 -2.32
CA SER A 389 7.99 -4.00 -2.41
C SER A 389 6.72 -4.55 -3.05
N LEU A 390 6.82 -5.14 -4.25
CA LEU A 390 5.66 -5.59 -5.01
C LEU A 390 5.02 -6.85 -4.40
N LEU A 391 5.77 -7.73 -3.75
CA LEU A 391 5.20 -8.96 -3.17
C LEU A 391 4.77 -8.82 -1.71
N LEU A 392 5.36 -7.88 -0.96
CA LEU A 392 5.14 -7.76 0.48
C LEU A 392 4.61 -6.38 0.87
N THR A 393 5.44 -5.33 0.86
CA THR A 393 5.09 -4.05 1.52
C THR A 393 3.96 -3.27 0.83
N SER A 394 3.71 -3.52 -0.46
CA SER A 394 2.56 -2.94 -1.19
C SER A 394 1.23 -3.68 -0.97
N ASP A 395 1.23 -4.79 -0.24
CA ASP A 395 0.01 -5.56 0.08
C ASP A 395 -0.27 -5.65 1.59
N ILE A 396 0.52 -4.99 2.45
CA ILE A 396 0.23 -4.90 3.90
C ILE A 396 0.38 -3.47 4.41
N LYS A 397 -0.39 -3.13 5.46
CA LYS A 397 -0.25 -1.84 6.16
C LYS A 397 0.89 -1.90 7.18
N GLY A 398 1.47 -0.73 7.41
CA GLY A 398 2.49 -0.53 8.42
C GLY A 398 3.92 -0.69 7.88
N TYR A 399 4.87 -0.12 8.61
CA TYR A 399 6.28 -0.19 8.26
C TYR A 399 6.84 -1.60 8.53
N VAL A 400 7.38 -2.24 7.49
CA VAL A 400 8.14 -3.48 7.61
C VAL A 400 9.63 -3.11 7.58
N PRO A 401 10.38 -3.36 8.66
CA PRO A 401 11.82 -3.15 8.66
C PRO A 401 12.51 -4.16 7.74
N ASN A 402 13.48 -3.68 6.95
CA ASN A 402 14.32 -4.48 6.06
C ASN A 402 13.60 -5.59 5.27
N PRO A 403 12.57 -5.25 4.47
CA PRO A 403 11.74 -6.26 3.81
C PRO A 403 12.52 -7.16 2.83
N VAL A 404 13.69 -6.73 2.33
CA VAL A 404 14.57 -7.58 1.49
C VAL A 404 15.06 -8.83 2.24
N PHE A 405 15.24 -8.75 3.56
CA PHE A 405 15.72 -9.86 4.37
C PHE A 405 14.85 -11.12 4.21
N TYR A 406 13.53 -10.97 4.13
CA TYR A 406 12.60 -12.10 4.02
C TYR A 406 12.70 -12.86 2.67
N PHE A 407 13.39 -12.27 1.69
CA PHE A 407 13.63 -12.86 0.37
C PHE A 407 15.10 -13.30 0.19
N SER A 408 15.95 -13.13 1.20
CA SER A 408 17.39 -13.36 1.09
C SER A 408 17.78 -14.86 1.05
N ASN A 409 16.95 -15.74 1.62
CA ASN A 409 17.23 -17.18 1.69
C ASN A 409 15.95 -17.98 2.02
N ASN A 410 16.09 -19.31 2.03
CA ASN A 410 15.00 -20.27 2.31
C ASN A 410 15.06 -20.90 3.71
N ALA A 411 15.86 -20.36 4.64
CA ALA A 411 16.00 -20.92 5.97
C ALA A 411 14.68 -20.83 6.76
N ASP A 412 14.41 -21.83 7.60
CA ASP A 412 13.20 -21.89 8.42
C ASP A 412 13.07 -20.68 9.35
N SER A 413 14.18 -20.13 9.84
CA SER A 413 14.18 -18.89 10.62
C SER A 413 13.60 -17.72 9.82
N THR A 414 14.02 -17.54 8.58
CA THR A 414 13.56 -16.47 7.68
C THR A 414 12.07 -16.64 7.37
N LYS A 415 11.63 -17.88 7.10
CA LYS A 415 10.21 -18.21 6.91
C LYS A 415 9.38 -17.88 8.15
N ASN A 416 9.85 -18.23 9.34
CA ASN A 416 9.18 -17.93 10.60
C ASN A 416 9.11 -16.42 10.88
N TYR A 417 10.14 -15.65 10.54
CA TYR A 417 10.13 -14.20 10.68
C TYR A 417 9.17 -13.53 9.69
N LEU A 418 9.08 -14.02 8.45
CA LEU A 418 8.07 -13.56 7.50
C LEU A 418 6.65 -13.89 7.99
N ASP A 419 6.44 -15.04 8.61
CA ASP A 419 5.14 -15.37 9.23
C ASP A 419 4.80 -14.43 10.39
N LEU A 420 5.78 -13.98 11.19
CA LEU A 420 5.56 -12.94 12.19
C LEU A 420 5.10 -11.61 11.56
N VAL A 421 5.64 -11.24 10.39
CA VAL A 421 5.15 -10.08 9.63
C VAL A 421 3.68 -10.29 9.27
N MET A 422 3.33 -11.46 8.72
CA MET A 422 1.94 -11.81 8.35
C MET A 422 0.97 -11.81 9.53
N LEU A 423 1.43 -12.19 10.72
CA LEU A 423 0.62 -12.19 11.94
C LEU A 423 0.43 -10.79 12.54
N THR A 424 1.39 -9.88 12.36
CA THR A 424 1.42 -8.57 13.06
C THR A 424 1.06 -7.40 12.15
N HIS A 425 1.07 -7.59 10.84
CA HIS A 425 0.67 -6.60 9.84
C HIS A 425 -0.68 -7.03 9.27
N GLY A 426 -1.70 -6.95 10.15
CA GLY A 426 -3.06 -7.42 9.92
C GLY A 426 -3.77 -6.61 8.83
N TRP A 427 -3.73 -7.11 7.60
CA TRP A 427 -4.32 -6.46 6.44
C TRP A 427 -5.77 -6.91 6.20
N ARG A 428 -6.63 -5.96 5.82
CA ARG A 428 -8.01 -6.18 5.35
C ARG A 428 -8.20 -5.46 4.02
N LYS A 429 -7.68 -6.02 2.92
CA LYS A 429 -7.90 -5.42 1.57
C LYS A 429 -9.38 -5.39 1.19
N ILE A 430 -10.08 -6.44 1.60
CA ILE A 430 -11.47 -6.67 1.29
C ILE A 430 -12.27 -6.28 2.51
N ASN A 431 -13.00 -5.17 2.43
CA ASN A 431 -13.99 -4.86 3.43
C ASN A 431 -15.18 -5.80 3.25
N TRP A 432 -15.16 -6.93 3.95
CA TRP A 432 -16.19 -7.94 3.83
C TRP A 432 -17.59 -7.42 4.17
N THR A 433 -17.74 -6.36 4.96
CA THR A 433 -19.05 -5.74 5.21
C THR A 433 -19.58 -5.00 3.98
N ASP A 434 -18.70 -4.35 3.21
CA ASP A 434 -19.07 -3.69 1.95
C ASP A 434 -19.38 -4.73 0.86
N VAL A 435 -18.57 -5.78 0.77
CA VAL A 435 -18.79 -6.92 -0.14
C VAL A 435 -20.15 -7.57 0.13
N ALA A 436 -20.45 -7.84 1.39
CA ALA A 436 -21.73 -8.35 1.87
C ALA A 436 -22.93 -7.50 1.45
N GLN A 437 -22.75 -6.18 1.38
CA GLN A 437 -23.75 -5.18 1.01
C GLN A 437 -23.74 -4.86 -0.50
N ASN A 438 -22.96 -5.59 -1.30
CA ASN A 438 -22.73 -5.33 -2.74
C ASN A 438 -22.27 -3.91 -3.03
N LYS A 439 -21.56 -3.27 -2.09
CA LYS A 439 -20.97 -1.95 -2.30
C LYS A 439 -19.72 -2.07 -3.15
N THR A 440 -19.56 -1.13 -4.06
CA THR A 440 -18.36 -0.99 -4.91
C THR A 440 -17.67 0.33 -4.60
N PRO A 441 -16.35 0.45 -4.85
CA PRO A 441 -15.63 1.69 -4.66
C PRO A 441 -16.24 2.81 -5.50
N THR A 442 -16.43 3.99 -4.92
CA THR A 442 -16.86 5.18 -5.66
C THR A 442 -15.67 5.74 -6.41
N ILE A 443 -15.73 5.76 -7.75
CA ILE A 443 -14.64 6.28 -8.57
C ILE A 443 -14.78 7.80 -8.70
N LEU A 444 -13.86 8.52 -8.06
CA LEU A 444 -13.74 9.99 -8.12
C LEU A 444 -12.69 10.43 -9.14
N TYR A 445 -11.65 9.61 -9.31
CA TYR A 445 -10.52 9.87 -10.20
C TYR A 445 -10.56 8.83 -11.34
N PRO A 446 -11.12 9.16 -12.51
CA PRO A 446 -11.18 8.23 -13.62
C PRO A 446 -9.77 7.85 -14.08
N LYS A 447 -9.64 6.68 -14.71
CA LYS A 447 -8.39 6.24 -15.34
C LYS A 447 -7.95 7.29 -16.37
N ASP A 448 -6.71 7.76 -16.26
CA ASP A 448 -6.12 8.67 -17.25
C ASP A 448 -6.04 7.92 -18.60
N SER A 449 -7.00 8.17 -19.49
CA SER A 449 -7.09 7.49 -20.79
C SER A 449 -6.25 8.15 -21.88
N ALA A 450 -5.73 9.35 -21.61
CA ALA A 450 -4.83 10.09 -22.48
C ALA A 450 -3.51 10.38 -21.76
N TYR A 451 -2.43 10.51 -22.52
CA TYR A 451 -1.19 11.08 -22.01
C TYR A 451 -1.39 12.56 -21.63
N LEU A 452 -0.31 13.24 -21.21
CA LEU A 452 -0.36 14.65 -20.83
C LEU A 452 -1.12 15.45 -21.88
N SER A 453 -2.07 16.24 -21.42
CA SER A 453 -2.98 17.01 -22.26
C SER A 453 -2.91 18.46 -21.85
N PHE A 454 -3.36 19.38 -22.69
CA PHE A 454 -3.59 20.75 -22.26
C PHE A 454 -4.81 21.30 -22.95
N ALA A 455 -5.51 22.17 -22.25
CA ALA A 455 -6.63 22.93 -22.76
C ALA A 455 -6.33 24.40 -22.68
N GLY A 456 -7.18 25.18 -23.32
CA GLY A 456 -7.21 26.60 -23.05
C GLY A 456 -8.48 27.25 -23.52
N LYS A 457 -8.60 28.53 -23.20
CA LYS A 457 -9.72 29.36 -23.61
C LYS A 457 -9.24 30.73 -23.99
N VAL A 458 -9.74 31.20 -25.13
CA VAL A 458 -9.52 32.55 -25.63
C VAL A 458 -10.51 33.50 -24.96
N PHE A 459 -10.00 34.58 -24.36
CA PHE A 459 -10.77 35.68 -23.80
C PHE A 459 -10.54 36.96 -24.60
N GLY A 460 -11.53 37.86 -24.63
CA GLY A 460 -11.43 39.15 -25.34
C GLY A 460 -11.81 39.12 -26.82
N ALA A 461 -12.30 37.99 -27.34
CA ALA A 461 -12.81 37.86 -28.71
C ALA A 461 -14.32 37.60 -28.74
N THR A 462 -15.01 38.16 -29.74
CA THR A 462 -16.42 37.89 -29.98
C THR A 462 -16.63 36.50 -30.61
N PRO A 463 -17.83 35.88 -30.47
CA PRO A 463 -18.12 34.59 -31.11
C PRO A 463 -18.03 34.58 -32.65
N SER A 464 -18.07 35.73 -33.32
CA SER A 464 -17.84 35.82 -34.78
C SER A 464 -16.34 35.73 -35.08
N GLN A 465 -15.53 36.51 -34.36
CA GLN A 465 -14.07 36.51 -34.50
C GLN A 465 -13.46 35.13 -34.23
N LEU A 466 -13.98 34.42 -33.22
CA LEU A 466 -13.54 33.06 -32.90
C LEU A 466 -13.89 32.05 -34.00
N ARG A 467 -15.07 32.20 -34.64
CA ARG A 467 -15.47 31.38 -35.79
C ARG A 467 -14.60 31.65 -37.01
N GLU A 468 -14.27 32.91 -37.27
CA GLU A 468 -13.37 33.30 -38.37
C GLU A 468 -11.93 32.84 -38.16
N ALA A 469 -11.46 32.84 -36.91
CA ALA A 469 -10.13 32.38 -36.57
C ALA A 469 -9.93 30.87 -36.82
N GLU A 470 -10.99 30.07 -36.61
CA GLU A 470 -11.08 28.59 -36.74
C GLU A 470 -10.12 27.78 -35.84
N SER A 471 -8.85 28.17 -35.76
CA SER A 471 -7.79 27.48 -35.02
C SER A 471 -6.71 28.44 -34.52
N ILE A 472 -5.98 27.98 -33.50
CA ILE A 472 -4.75 28.59 -33.01
C ILE A 472 -3.57 27.71 -33.43
N ASN A 473 -2.56 28.30 -34.05
CA ASN A 473 -1.29 27.63 -34.27
C ASN A 473 -0.44 27.78 -33.00
N ALA A 474 -0.18 26.67 -32.32
CA ALA A 474 0.73 26.60 -31.19
C ALA A 474 2.11 26.13 -31.65
N ILE A 475 3.14 26.82 -31.18
CA ILE A 475 4.54 26.45 -31.33
C ILE A 475 5.02 25.98 -29.98
N ILE A 476 5.29 24.68 -29.87
CA ILE A 476 5.81 24.07 -28.66
C ILE A 476 7.32 23.94 -28.83
N LYS A 477 8.06 24.57 -27.92
CA LYS A 477 9.51 24.46 -27.82
C LYS A 477 9.87 23.69 -26.56
N THR A 478 10.58 22.58 -26.72
CA THR A 478 11.15 21.80 -25.61
C THR A 478 12.49 22.42 -25.16
N LYS A 479 12.97 22.01 -23.98
CA LYS A 479 14.24 22.50 -23.43
C LYS A 479 15.47 22.15 -24.29
N ASP A 480 15.46 21.00 -24.96
CA ASP A 480 16.47 20.58 -25.94
C ASP A 480 16.30 21.28 -27.31
N SER A 481 15.44 22.30 -27.38
CA SER A 481 15.18 23.11 -28.56
C SER A 481 14.48 22.40 -29.73
N ALA A 482 13.91 21.21 -29.52
CA ALA A 482 12.98 20.65 -30.48
C ALA A 482 11.72 21.54 -30.57
N ILE A 483 11.24 21.75 -31.80
CA ILE A 483 10.08 22.60 -32.09
C ILE A 483 9.01 21.75 -32.74
N GLN A 484 7.80 21.83 -32.22
CA GLN A 484 6.61 21.20 -32.79
C GLN A 484 5.53 22.24 -33.04
N PHE A 485 4.91 22.16 -34.21
CA PHE A 485 3.78 23.01 -34.60
C PHE A 485 2.49 22.21 -34.47
N LEU A 486 1.50 22.78 -33.79
CA LEU A 486 0.17 22.19 -33.61
C LEU A 486 -0.91 23.17 -34.06
N SER A 487 -1.91 22.67 -34.77
CA SER A 487 -3.14 23.41 -35.04
C SER A 487 -4.20 23.00 -34.01
N LEU A 488 -4.63 23.96 -33.21
CA LEU A 488 -5.59 23.78 -32.12
C LEU A 488 -6.95 24.31 -32.56
N PRO A 489 -7.90 23.46 -32.98
CA PRO A 489 -9.21 23.91 -33.43
C PRO A 489 -9.98 24.56 -32.26
N LEU A 490 -10.57 25.72 -32.54
CA LEU A 490 -11.35 26.48 -31.56
C LEU A 490 -12.82 26.05 -31.61
N LYS A 491 -13.40 25.82 -30.44
CA LYS A 491 -14.85 25.70 -30.28
C LYS A 491 -15.51 27.08 -30.37
N LYS A 492 -16.84 27.10 -30.54
CA LYS A 492 -17.64 28.33 -30.62
C LYS A 492 -17.50 29.24 -29.39
N ASP A 493 -17.19 28.66 -28.24
CA ASP A 493 -16.96 29.38 -26.98
C ASP A 493 -15.50 29.81 -26.76
N GLY A 494 -14.64 29.60 -27.75
CA GLY A 494 -13.21 29.94 -27.70
C GLY A 494 -12.35 28.92 -26.95
N SER A 495 -12.90 27.78 -26.53
CA SER A 495 -12.11 26.72 -25.89
C SER A 495 -11.43 25.81 -26.92
N PHE A 496 -10.28 25.26 -26.54
CA PHE A 496 -9.56 24.24 -27.30
C PHE A 496 -8.97 23.20 -26.34
N VAL A 497 -8.70 22.00 -26.86
CA VAL A 497 -8.07 20.91 -26.12
C VAL A 497 -7.11 20.18 -27.05
N GLN A 498 -5.87 20.00 -26.61
CA GLN A 498 -4.91 19.06 -27.19
C GLN A 498 -4.77 17.88 -26.23
N LYS A 499 -4.97 16.66 -26.75
CA LYS A 499 -4.76 15.42 -26.01
C LYS A 499 -3.50 14.70 -26.48
N ASP A 500 -3.07 13.73 -25.66
CA ASP A 500 -2.03 12.75 -26.00
C ASP A 500 -0.68 13.37 -26.39
N PHE A 501 -0.23 14.31 -25.57
CA PHE A 501 1.06 14.95 -25.72
C PHE A 501 2.12 14.20 -24.89
N ILE A 502 3.22 13.79 -25.53
CA ILE A 502 4.32 13.07 -24.88
C ILE A 502 5.56 13.95 -24.94
N PHE A 503 6.04 14.36 -23.78
CA PHE A 503 7.26 15.14 -23.63
C PHE A 503 7.89 14.85 -22.27
N PHE A 504 9.20 15.07 -22.17
CA PHE A 504 10.01 14.65 -21.02
C PHE A 504 10.87 15.81 -20.47
N ASP A 505 10.32 17.02 -20.38
CA ASP A 505 10.88 18.17 -19.62
C ASP A 505 9.87 19.34 -19.64
N THR A 506 10.32 20.55 -19.36
CA THR A 506 9.59 21.80 -19.51
C THR A 506 9.39 22.12 -20.99
N ILE A 507 8.17 22.49 -21.35
CA ILE A 507 7.82 23.02 -22.67
C ILE A 507 7.40 24.48 -22.56
N THR A 508 7.77 25.27 -23.55
CA THR A 508 7.23 26.63 -23.75
C THR A 508 6.22 26.57 -24.88
N VAL A 509 5.00 27.01 -24.62
CA VAL A 509 3.94 27.10 -25.63
C VAL A 509 3.80 28.56 -26.06
N MET A 510 4.12 28.84 -27.32
CA MET A 510 3.82 30.10 -27.98
C MET A 510 2.62 29.89 -28.90
N TYR A 511 1.83 30.93 -29.18
CA TYR A 511 0.65 30.77 -30.02
C TYR A 511 0.41 31.96 -30.96
N GLN A 512 -0.27 31.69 -32.07
CA GLN A 512 -0.74 32.70 -33.01
C GLN A 512 -2.07 32.27 -33.66
N PHE A 513 -2.97 33.21 -33.90
CA PHE A 513 -4.20 32.95 -34.66
C PHE A 513 -3.94 32.84 -36.16
N ASN A 514 -4.53 31.84 -36.81
CA ASN A 514 -4.20 31.49 -38.19
C ASN A 514 -4.65 32.56 -39.20
N ARG A 515 -5.92 32.97 -39.15
CA ARG A 515 -6.52 33.92 -40.12
C ARG A 515 -6.63 35.38 -39.63
N LYS A 516 -6.57 35.60 -38.32
CA LYS A 516 -6.77 36.91 -37.67
C LYS A 516 -5.63 37.21 -36.70
N LYS A 517 -4.44 37.48 -37.25
CA LYS A 517 -3.20 37.69 -36.47
C LYS A 517 -3.29 38.89 -35.50
N ASP A 518 -4.17 39.84 -35.78
CA ASP A 518 -4.48 41.00 -34.95
C ASP A 518 -5.15 40.63 -33.61
N LEU A 519 -5.85 39.49 -33.55
CA LEU A 519 -6.44 39.00 -32.30
C LEU A 519 -5.40 38.73 -31.22
N SER A 520 -4.15 38.42 -31.58
CA SER A 520 -3.07 38.23 -30.60
C SER A 520 -2.78 39.47 -29.75
N TYR A 521 -3.18 40.67 -30.20
CA TYR A 521 -2.97 41.93 -29.47
C TYR A 521 -4.16 42.33 -28.59
N SER A 522 -5.34 41.75 -28.81
CA SER A 522 -6.59 42.10 -28.13
C SER A 522 -7.21 40.95 -27.34
N THR A 523 -6.59 39.77 -27.36
CA THR A 523 -7.08 38.56 -26.69
C THR A 523 -6.04 37.98 -25.75
N THR A 524 -6.51 37.27 -24.73
CA THR A 524 -5.67 36.50 -23.82
C THR A 524 -6.04 35.03 -23.92
N VAL A 525 -5.04 34.17 -24.09
CA VAL A 525 -5.24 32.73 -24.03
C VAL A 525 -4.78 32.21 -22.68
N ASN A 526 -5.72 31.65 -21.92
CA ASN A 526 -5.40 30.93 -20.70
C ASN A 526 -5.18 29.45 -21.03
N PHE A 527 -4.06 28.87 -20.58
CA PHE A 527 -3.75 27.45 -20.72
C PHE A 527 -3.96 26.73 -19.38
N ASP A 528 -4.63 25.58 -19.43
CA ASP A 528 -4.79 24.65 -18.30
C ASP A 528 -4.13 23.32 -18.71
N ASN A 529 -3.31 22.73 -17.85
CA ASN A 529 -2.62 21.47 -18.15
C ASN A 529 -3.53 20.25 -17.96
N LEU A 530 -4.80 20.41 -17.57
CA LEU A 530 -5.77 19.31 -17.37
C LEU A 530 -5.26 18.21 -16.41
N LEU A 531 -4.15 18.44 -15.71
CA LEU A 531 -3.58 17.52 -14.76
C LEU A 531 -4.37 17.60 -13.47
N LEU A 532 -4.21 16.58 -12.63
CA LEU A 532 -4.73 16.59 -11.28
C LEU A 532 -4.25 17.85 -10.56
N LYS A 533 -5.17 18.81 -10.35
CA LYS A 533 -4.91 19.96 -9.49
C LYS A 533 -4.70 19.43 -8.08
N ASN A 534 -3.71 19.97 -7.36
CA ASN A 534 -3.51 19.67 -5.94
C ASN A 534 -4.84 19.93 -5.21
N THR A 535 -5.61 18.86 -4.95
CA THR A 535 -6.62 18.88 -3.92
C THR A 535 -5.83 18.94 -2.62
N ASN A 536 -5.71 20.15 -2.07
CA ASN A 536 -5.29 20.31 -0.70
C ASN A 536 -6.15 19.36 0.14
N GLN A 537 -5.47 18.50 0.91
CA GLN A 537 -6.03 17.46 1.79
C GLN A 537 -6.34 16.11 1.11
N LEU A 538 -5.29 15.36 0.77
CA LEU A 538 -5.26 13.95 1.16
C LEU A 538 -4.98 13.95 2.67
N THR A 539 -6.03 13.80 3.48
CA THR A 539 -5.90 13.59 4.92
C THR A 539 -4.95 12.42 5.16
N VAL A 540 -3.87 12.69 5.90
CA VAL A 540 -3.08 11.64 6.52
C VAL A 540 -3.98 11.10 7.62
N ASP A 541 -4.49 9.88 7.45
CA ASP A 541 -5.00 9.15 8.60
C ASP A 541 -3.80 8.94 9.53
N ASN A 542 -3.82 9.65 10.65
CA ASN A 542 -2.97 9.34 11.78
C ASN A 542 -3.60 8.11 12.42
N ASP A 543 -2.99 6.95 12.21
CA ASP A 543 -3.19 5.80 13.10
C ASP A 543 -2.56 6.10 14.47
#